data_AF-A0A9D5VI62-F1
#
_entry.id   AF-A0A9D5VI62-F1
#
_cell.length_a   1.000
_cell.length_b   1.000
_cell.length_c   1.000
_cell.angle_alpha   90.00
_cell.angle_beta   90.00
_cell.angle_gamma   90.00
#
_symmetry.space_group_name_H-M   'P 1'
#
loop_
_entity.id
_entity.type
_entity.pdbx_description
1 polymer ?
#
loop_
_entity_poly.entity_id
_entity_poly.type
_entity_poly.pdbx_seq_one_letter_code
_entity_poly.pdbx_strand_id
1 'polypeptide(L)'
;MRNIIRTFVNGINNNAYGIPSSLVIAFFSYLTISSNVPKPISPFSVTVVFPMFIAIAIVGKTFLSSLLTSFFCSSLYIIIFNTVFKKWSKFAQVFSYGYFLIILCSIYYYIKAFDFGMKYQGSTHTYTVTTINMILISIVTYLNWRSLIVRTPFMLKFSGTVFFLWFFWISFPWLGELI
;
A
#
# COMPACT_ATOMS: atom_id res chain seq x y z
N MET A 1 20.45 -16.49 -30.87
CA MET A 1 20.97 -15.34 -30.08
C MET A 1 20.07 -14.10 -30.08
N ARG A 2 19.57 -13.58 -31.23
CA ARG A 2 18.69 -12.39 -31.26
C ARG A 2 17.44 -12.47 -30.36
N ASN A 3 16.81 -13.64 -30.26
CA ASN A 3 15.62 -13.82 -29.38
C ASN A 3 15.96 -13.81 -27.88
N ILE A 4 17.14 -14.30 -27.50
CA ILE A 4 17.61 -14.31 -26.10
C ILE A 4 17.99 -12.90 -25.66
N ILE A 5 18.64 -12.14 -26.54
CA ILE A 5 18.97 -10.73 -26.29
C ILE A 5 17.69 -9.90 -26.19
N ARG A 6 16.69 -10.14 -27.05
CA ARG A 6 15.38 -9.46 -26.94
C ARG A 6 14.62 -9.81 -25.65
N THR A 7 14.59 -11.07 -25.21
CA THR A 7 13.95 -11.43 -23.95
C THR A 7 14.70 -10.90 -22.74
N PHE A 8 16.04 -10.84 -22.78
CA PHE A 8 16.86 -10.27 -21.71
C PHE A 8 16.68 -8.75 -21.61
N VAL A 9 16.73 -8.03 -22.75
CA VAL A 9 16.50 -6.59 -22.82
C VAL A 9 15.06 -6.22 -22.45
N ASN A 10 14.06 -7.00 -22.88
CA ASN A 10 12.67 -6.80 -22.45
C ASN A 10 12.44 -7.16 -20.97
N GLY A 11 13.20 -8.11 -20.42
CA GLY A 11 13.20 -8.43 -18.99
C GLY A 11 13.77 -7.29 -18.15
N ILE A 12 14.89 -6.69 -18.59
CA ILE A 12 15.50 -5.52 -17.96
C ILE A 12 14.57 -4.30 -18.02
N ASN A 13 13.95 -4.03 -19.18
CA ASN A 13 13.00 -2.92 -19.32
C ASN A 13 11.72 -3.11 -18.49
N ASN A 14 11.30 -4.36 -18.26
CA ASN A 14 10.17 -4.63 -17.37
C ASN A 14 10.53 -4.49 -15.89
N ASN A 15 11.76 -4.82 -15.51
CA ASN A 15 12.30 -4.71 -14.15
C ASN A 15 12.72 -3.30 -13.75
N ALA A 16 13.03 -2.42 -14.72
CA ALA A 16 13.45 -1.04 -14.48
C ALA A 16 12.48 -0.22 -13.62
N TYR A 17 11.19 -0.59 -13.60
CA TYR A 17 10.15 0.06 -12.80
C TYR A 17 9.81 -0.67 -11.50
N GLY A 18 10.18 -1.96 -11.37
CA GLY A 18 9.95 -2.74 -10.15
C GLY A 18 10.84 -2.26 -9.00
N ILE A 19 12.11 -1.98 -9.29
CA ILE A 19 13.12 -1.56 -8.30
C ILE A 19 12.81 -0.18 -7.69
N PRO A 20 12.44 0.86 -8.47
CA PRO A 20 12.01 2.15 -7.89
C PRO A 20 10.77 1.99 -7.00
N SER A 21 9.77 1.21 -7.45
CA SER A 21 8.53 1.03 -6.67
C SER A 21 8.73 0.25 -5.37
N SER A 22 9.66 -0.71 -5.34
CA SER A 22 9.99 -1.46 -4.13
C SER A 22 10.78 -0.62 -3.11
N LEU A 23 11.61 0.31 -3.58
CA LEU A 23 12.27 1.32 -2.74
C LEU A 23 11.27 2.31 -2.14
N VAL A 24 10.28 2.76 -2.91
CA VAL A 24 9.20 3.62 -2.40
C VAL A 24 8.45 2.88 -1.27
N ILE A 25 8.12 1.61 -1.46
CA ILE A 25 7.46 0.80 -0.42
C ILE A 25 8.36 0.64 0.80
N ALA A 26 9.67 0.40 0.63
CA ALA A 26 10.61 0.31 1.73
C ALA A 26 10.77 1.64 2.49
N PHE A 27 10.73 2.78 1.78
CA PHE A 27 10.81 4.10 2.39
C PHE A 27 9.57 4.40 3.23
N PHE A 28 8.36 4.17 2.67
CA PHE A 28 7.13 4.29 3.45
C PHE A 28 7.16 3.31 4.64
N SER A 29 7.58 2.04 4.43
CA SER A 29 7.90 1.03 5.48
C SER A 29 8.64 1.61 6.65
N TYR A 30 9.76 2.23 6.35
CA TYR A 30 10.59 2.85 7.34
C TYR A 30 9.92 4.05 8.03
N LEU A 31 9.27 4.96 7.28
CA LEU A 31 8.61 6.14 7.85
C LEU A 31 7.53 5.77 8.87
N THR A 32 6.71 4.77 8.57
CA THR A 32 5.68 4.31 9.51
C THR A 32 6.28 3.64 10.73
N ILE A 33 7.32 2.84 10.59
CA ILE A 33 7.97 2.19 11.75
C ILE A 33 8.69 3.23 12.61
N SER A 34 9.37 4.19 11.99
CA SER A 34 10.13 5.26 12.67
C SER A 34 9.24 6.29 13.36
N SER A 35 7.96 6.38 12.99
CA SER A 35 6.95 7.14 13.75
C SER A 35 6.73 6.64 15.19
N ASN A 36 7.40 5.55 15.59
CA ASN A 36 7.52 5.04 16.95
C ASN A 36 6.24 4.40 17.51
N VAL A 37 5.33 4.02 16.61
CA VAL A 37 4.07 3.38 16.92
C VAL A 37 4.05 2.08 16.11
N PRO A 38 4.20 0.94 16.78
CA PRO A 38 3.13 -0.03 16.66
C PRO A 38 2.59 -0.22 18.07
N LYS A 39 1.52 0.51 18.37
CA LYS A 39 0.64 0.12 19.48
C LYS A 39 -0.22 -1.02 18.94
N PRO A 40 -0.56 -2.04 19.74
CA PRO A 40 -1.46 -3.14 19.35
C PRO A 40 -2.83 -2.68 18.80
N ILE A 41 -3.16 -1.39 18.98
CA ILE A 41 -4.44 -0.76 18.67
C ILE A 41 -4.27 0.36 17.59
N SER A 42 -3.04 0.62 17.14
CA SER A 42 -2.78 1.63 16.09
C SER A 42 -3.14 1.08 14.71
N PRO A 43 -3.69 1.88 13.79
CA PRO A 43 -4.11 1.44 12.46
C PRO A 43 -2.91 1.27 11.55
N PHE A 44 -2.14 0.25 11.81
CA PHE A 44 -1.15 -0.18 10.84
C PHE A 44 -1.72 -1.34 10.07
N SER A 45 -1.43 -1.34 8.78
CA SER A 45 -1.75 -2.47 7.95
C SER A 45 -1.18 -3.75 8.57
N VAL A 46 -2.00 -4.79 8.61
CA VAL A 46 -1.66 -6.13 9.11
C VAL A 46 -0.33 -6.61 8.54
N THR A 47 -0.03 -6.23 7.30
CA THR A 47 1.17 -6.60 6.56
C THR A 47 2.45 -5.91 7.04
N VAL A 48 2.36 -4.80 7.79
CA VAL A 48 3.50 -4.16 8.47
C VAL A 48 3.57 -4.63 9.92
N VAL A 49 2.40 -4.77 10.57
CA VAL A 49 2.28 -5.14 11.98
C VAL A 49 2.84 -6.53 12.27
N PHE A 50 2.40 -7.56 11.52
CA PHE A 50 2.85 -8.93 11.76
C PHE A 50 4.37 -9.08 11.61
N PRO A 51 4.98 -8.63 10.50
CA PRO A 51 6.43 -8.76 10.34
C PRO A 51 7.19 -7.89 11.34
N MET A 52 6.64 -6.76 11.79
CA MET A 52 7.24 -5.97 12.87
C MET A 52 7.23 -6.72 14.21
N PHE A 53 6.12 -7.35 14.60
CA PHE A 53 6.07 -8.14 15.83
C PHE A 53 7.05 -9.32 15.78
N ILE A 54 7.13 -10.02 14.65
CA ILE A 54 8.10 -11.10 14.46
C ILE A 54 9.53 -10.56 14.54
N ALA A 55 9.84 -9.44 13.88
CA ALA A 55 11.17 -8.85 13.89
C ALA A 55 11.58 -8.37 15.30
N ILE A 56 10.64 -7.76 16.05
CA ILE A 56 10.85 -7.36 17.45
C ILE A 56 11.09 -8.60 18.33
N ALA A 57 10.35 -9.70 18.12
CA ALA A 57 10.53 -10.92 18.91
C ALA A 57 11.91 -11.57 18.70
N ILE A 58 12.49 -11.43 17.51
CA ILE A 58 13.79 -12.03 17.17
C ILE A 58 14.97 -11.13 17.56
N VAL A 59 14.88 -9.81 17.32
CA VAL A 59 16.02 -8.88 17.37
C VAL A 59 15.79 -7.71 18.36
N GLY A 60 14.66 -7.68 19.05
CA GLY A 60 14.26 -6.60 19.93
C GLY A 60 13.79 -5.34 19.19
N LYS A 61 13.35 -4.32 19.95
CA LYS A 61 12.94 -3.01 19.41
C LYS A 61 14.17 -2.17 19.03
N THR A 62 14.82 -2.54 17.93
CA THR A 62 16.04 -1.91 17.42
C THR A 62 15.85 -1.42 15.99
N PHE A 63 16.78 -0.59 15.49
CA PHE A 63 16.81 -0.17 14.08
C PHE A 63 16.82 -1.37 13.11
N LEU A 64 17.43 -2.49 13.52
CA LEU A 64 17.48 -3.71 12.73
C LEU A 64 16.09 -4.34 12.52
N SER A 65 15.21 -4.27 13.53
CA SER A 65 13.82 -4.73 13.38
C SER A 65 13.06 -3.95 12.29
N SER A 66 13.27 -2.62 12.23
CA SER A 66 12.67 -1.73 11.23
C SER A 66 13.12 -2.06 9.81
N LEU A 67 14.42 -2.34 9.65
CA LEU A 67 15.02 -2.75 8.38
C LEU A 67 14.46 -4.09 7.91
N LEU A 68 14.37 -5.08 8.80
CA LEU A 68 13.84 -6.41 8.48
C LEU A 68 12.38 -6.35 8.03
N THR A 69 11.54 -5.59 8.75
CA THR A 69 10.14 -5.40 8.36
C THR A 69 10.00 -4.68 7.03
N SER A 70 10.81 -3.64 6.78
CA SER A 70 10.80 -2.91 5.51
C SER A 70 11.25 -3.79 4.34
N PHE A 71 12.28 -4.60 4.56
CA PHE A 71 12.75 -5.58 3.59
C PHE A 71 11.70 -6.66 3.30
N PHE A 72 11.00 -7.13 4.33
CA PHE A 72 9.90 -8.09 4.17
C PHE A 72 8.74 -7.50 3.36
N CYS A 73 8.31 -6.28 3.65
CA CYS A 73 7.25 -5.60 2.89
C CYS A 73 7.65 -5.39 1.42
N SER A 74 8.90 -4.96 1.19
CA SER A 74 9.44 -4.76 -0.16
C SER A 74 9.56 -6.08 -0.94
N SER A 75 10.00 -7.15 -0.29
CA SER A 75 10.11 -8.48 -0.92
C SER A 75 8.75 -9.09 -1.23
N LEU A 76 7.77 -8.98 -0.31
CA LEU A 76 6.37 -9.35 -0.58
C LEU A 76 5.81 -8.61 -1.78
N TYR A 77 6.04 -7.29 -1.87
CA TYR A 77 5.65 -6.51 -3.02
C TYR A 77 6.28 -7.06 -4.31
N ILE A 78 7.59 -7.30 -4.33
CA ILE A 78 8.28 -7.82 -5.51
C ILE A 78 7.72 -9.20 -5.91
N ILE A 79 7.44 -10.07 -4.95
CA ILE A 79 6.89 -11.41 -5.20
C ILE A 79 5.49 -11.30 -5.81
N ILE A 80 4.58 -10.55 -5.17
CA ILE A 80 3.22 -10.32 -5.65
C ILE A 80 3.25 -9.63 -7.01
N PHE A 81 4.13 -8.65 -7.17
CA PHE A 81 4.32 -7.93 -8.41
C PHE A 81 4.75 -8.88 -9.53
N ASN A 82 5.78 -9.68 -9.31
CA ASN A 82 6.29 -10.59 -10.35
C ASN A 82 5.40 -11.80 -10.63
N THR A 83 4.58 -12.24 -9.67
CA THR A 83 3.63 -13.36 -9.88
C THR A 83 2.34 -12.89 -10.55
N VAL A 84 1.78 -11.77 -10.11
CA VAL A 84 0.48 -11.28 -10.58
C VAL A 84 0.60 -10.44 -11.87
N PHE A 85 1.70 -9.70 -12.07
CA PHE A 85 1.83 -8.75 -13.19
C PHE A 85 2.34 -9.37 -14.51
N LYS A 86 2.55 -10.71 -14.57
CA LYS A 86 2.89 -11.38 -15.84
C LYS A 86 1.74 -11.34 -16.87
N LYS A 87 0.49 -11.11 -16.46
CA LYS A 87 -0.70 -11.09 -17.34
C LYS A 87 -1.48 -9.77 -17.22
N TRP A 88 -0.98 -8.73 -17.90
CA TRP A 88 -1.44 -7.34 -17.84
C TRP A 88 -2.93 -7.08 -18.14
N SER A 89 -3.58 -7.88 -19.00
CA SER A 89 -4.98 -7.64 -19.37
C SER A 89 -5.97 -8.06 -18.27
N LYS A 90 -5.73 -9.19 -17.60
CA LYS A 90 -6.54 -9.64 -16.45
C LYS A 90 -6.25 -8.83 -15.20
N PHE A 91 -5.04 -8.29 -15.10
CA PHE A 91 -4.57 -7.46 -14.00
C PHE A 91 -5.44 -6.23 -13.76
N ALA A 92 -5.72 -5.45 -14.80
CA ALA A 92 -6.51 -4.22 -14.69
C ALA A 92 -7.90 -4.46 -14.09
N GLN A 93 -8.55 -5.57 -14.45
CA GLN A 93 -9.85 -5.96 -13.92
C GLN A 93 -9.77 -6.39 -12.45
N VAL A 94 -8.83 -7.29 -12.12
CA VAL A 94 -8.65 -7.78 -10.74
C VAL A 94 -8.32 -6.65 -9.78
N PHE A 95 -7.43 -5.73 -10.18
CA PHE A 95 -7.10 -4.56 -9.38
C PHE A 95 -8.27 -3.59 -9.26
N SER A 96 -9.06 -3.40 -10.33
CA SER A 96 -10.26 -2.59 -10.24
C SER A 96 -11.30 -3.17 -9.26
N TYR A 97 -11.46 -4.50 -9.22
CA TYR A 97 -12.35 -5.15 -8.26
C TYR A 97 -11.82 -5.05 -6.82
N GLY A 98 -10.53 -5.33 -6.61
CA GLY A 98 -9.90 -5.17 -5.30
C GLY A 98 -9.98 -3.73 -4.81
N TYR A 99 -9.79 -2.77 -5.70
CA TYR A 99 -9.90 -1.34 -5.42
C TYR A 99 -11.31 -0.95 -4.97
N PHE A 100 -12.31 -1.39 -5.71
CA PHE A 100 -13.70 -1.14 -5.36
C PHE A 100 -14.05 -1.75 -3.99
N LEU A 101 -13.58 -2.96 -3.71
CA LEU A 101 -13.79 -3.62 -2.43
C LEU A 101 -13.13 -2.84 -1.27
N ILE A 102 -11.90 -2.34 -1.45
CA ILE A 102 -11.23 -1.50 -0.44
C ILE A 102 -12.02 -0.21 -0.16
N ILE A 103 -12.55 0.45 -1.20
CA ILE A 103 -13.38 1.65 -1.01
C ILE A 103 -14.61 1.30 -0.18
N LEU A 104 -15.31 0.22 -0.50
CA LEU A 104 -16.50 -0.20 0.25
C LEU A 104 -16.16 -0.50 1.72
N CYS A 105 -15.07 -1.23 1.97
CA CYS A 105 -14.59 -1.47 3.33
C CYS A 105 -14.21 -0.16 4.05
N SER A 106 -13.61 0.80 3.34
CA SER A 106 -13.22 2.11 3.89
C SER A 106 -14.45 2.96 4.25
N ILE A 107 -15.49 2.96 3.41
CA ILE A 107 -16.77 3.65 3.68
C ILE A 107 -17.49 3.01 4.85
N TYR A 108 -17.62 1.67 4.85
CA TYR A 108 -18.26 0.95 5.94
C TYR A 108 -17.57 1.23 7.27
N TYR A 109 -16.25 1.20 7.29
CA TYR A 109 -15.47 1.50 8.48
C TYR A 109 -15.65 2.96 8.93
N TYR A 110 -15.56 3.92 8.00
CA TYR A 110 -15.79 5.34 8.30
C TYR A 110 -17.11 5.57 9.02
N ILE A 111 -18.20 4.99 8.53
CA ILE A 111 -19.53 5.11 9.13
C ILE A 111 -19.53 4.60 10.59
N LYS A 112 -18.79 3.53 10.87
CA LYS A 112 -18.71 2.96 12.23
C LYS A 112 -17.78 3.72 13.17
N ALA A 113 -16.72 4.35 12.64
CA ALA A 113 -15.71 5.01 13.45
C ALA A 113 -15.93 6.52 13.62
N PHE A 114 -16.79 7.15 12.80
CA PHE A 114 -17.01 8.60 12.85
C PHE A 114 -17.49 9.09 14.22
N ASP A 115 -18.52 8.45 14.78
CA ASP A 115 -19.07 8.82 16.10
C ASP A 115 -18.03 8.66 17.22
N PHE A 116 -17.17 7.63 17.12
CA PHE A 116 -16.09 7.43 18.06
C PHE A 116 -15.07 8.56 17.96
N GLY A 117 -14.61 8.89 16.76
CA GLY A 117 -13.67 9.99 16.55
C GLY A 117 -14.20 11.32 17.09
N MET A 118 -15.46 11.64 16.79
CA MET A 118 -16.12 12.84 17.29
C MET A 118 -16.13 12.89 18.82
N LYS A 119 -16.37 11.74 19.47
CA LYS A 119 -16.45 11.63 20.93
C LYS A 119 -15.08 11.68 21.63
N TYR A 120 -14.06 11.04 21.09
CA TYR A 120 -12.79 10.81 21.79
C TYR A 120 -11.64 11.67 21.29
N GLN A 121 -11.63 12.05 20.00
CA GLN A 121 -10.56 12.83 19.38
C GLN A 121 -10.97 14.30 19.13
N GLY A 122 -12.27 14.55 19.11
CA GLY A 122 -12.85 15.88 18.90
C GLY A 122 -13.11 16.20 17.43
N SER A 123 -14.03 17.14 17.21
CA SER A 123 -14.56 17.47 15.88
C SER A 123 -13.48 17.92 14.89
N THR A 124 -12.59 18.82 15.29
CA THR A 124 -11.55 19.37 14.41
C THR A 124 -10.62 18.27 13.88
N HIS A 125 -10.19 17.35 14.75
CA HIS A 125 -9.33 16.23 14.35
C HIS A 125 -10.07 15.30 13.39
N THR A 126 -11.28 14.86 13.75
CA THR A 126 -12.08 13.96 12.93
C THR A 126 -12.37 14.53 11.54
N TYR A 127 -12.76 15.80 11.42
CA TYR A 127 -12.98 16.43 10.12
C TYR A 127 -11.69 16.58 9.30
N THR A 128 -10.56 16.87 9.94
CA THR A 128 -9.27 17.00 9.25
C THR A 128 -8.84 15.66 8.66
N VAL A 129 -8.83 14.60 9.46
CA VAL A 129 -8.48 13.23 9.03
C VAL A 129 -9.44 12.77 7.93
N THR A 130 -10.74 13.05 8.10
CA THR A 130 -11.76 12.74 7.09
C THR A 130 -11.48 13.39 5.75
N THR A 131 -11.14 14.68 5.76
CA THR A 131 -10.87 15.44 4.55
C THR A 131 -9.63 14.91 3.83
N ILE A 132 -8.55 14.65 4.57
CA ILE A 132 -7.31 14.09 4.03
C ILE A 132 -7.58 12.73 3.37
N ASN A 133 -8.35 11.86 4.04
CA ASN A 133 -8.70 10.55 3.52
C ASN A 133 -9.55 10.61 2.26
N MET A 134 -10.54 11.50 2.21
CA MET A 134 -11.36 11.70 1.02
C MET A 134 -10.54 12.20 -0.17
N ILE A 135 -9.58 13.11 0.06
CA ILE A 135 -8.65 13.58 -0.96
C ILE A 135 -7.79 12.41 -1.48
N LEU A 136 -7.22 11.61 -0.58
CA LEU A 136 -6.39 10.46 -0.96
C LEU A 136 -7.19 9.42 -1.76
N ILE A 137 -8.38 9.05 -1.29
CA ILE A 137 -9.31 8.15 -2.00
C ILE A 137 -9.59 8.68 -3.41
N SER A 138 -9.86 9.98 -3.54
CA SER A 138 -10.14 10.63 -4.83
C SER A 138 -8.94 10.57 -5.77
N ILE A 139 -7.74 10.86 -5.28
CA ILE A 139 -6.49 10.78 -6.05
C ILE A 139 -6.28 9.36 -6.56
N VAL A 140 -6.41 8.34 -5.71
CA VAL A 140 -6.23 6.96 -6.16
C VAL A 140 -7.35 6.53 -7.11
N THR A 141 -8.58 7.01 -6.91
CA THR A 141 -9.71 6.70 -7.81
C THR A 141 -9.41 7.22 -9.20
N TYR A 142 -8.97 8.47 -9.27
CA TYR A 142 -8.58 9.10 -10.52
C TYR A 142 -7.43 8.35 -11.20
N LEU A 143 -6.38 7.98 -10.46
CA LEU A 143 -5.24 7.26 -11.01
C LEU A 143 -5.63 5.87 -11.54
N ASN A 144 -6.49 5.13 -10.83
CA ASN A 144 -7.00 3.84 -11.28
C ASN A 144 -7.87 4.01 -12.54
N TRP A 145 -8.80 4.96 -12.54
CA TRP A 145 -9.62 5.24 -13.71
C TRP A 145 -8.77 5.63 -14.94
N ARG A 146 -7.76 6.47 -14.76
CA ARG A 146 -6.82 6.83 -15.83
C ARG A 146 -6.02 5.63 -16.32
N SER A 147 -5.63 4.70 -15.45
CA SER A 147 -4.91 3.49 -15.88
C SER A 147 -5.78 2.56 -16.71
N LEU A 148 -7.10 2.50 -16.44
CA LEU A 148 -8.07 1.74 -17.23
C LEU A 148 -8.33 2.33 -18.62
N ILE A 149 -8.26 3.67 -18.76
CA ILE A 149 -8.45 4.37 -20.04
C ILE A 149 -7.18 4.32 -20.90
N VAL A 150 -6.05 4.76 -20.34
CA VAL A 150 -4.81 4.95 -21.09
C VAL A 150 -4.10 3.63 -21.37
N ARG A 151 -4.24 2.64 -20.47
CA ARG A 151 -3.71 1.27 -20.59
C ARG A 151 -2.21 1.17 -20.92
N THR A 152 -1.43 2.21 -20.64
CA THR A 152 0.03 2.13 -20.80
C THR A 152 0.62 1.27 -19.67
N PRO A 153 1.68 0.50 -19.94
CA PRO A 153 2.31 -0.34 -18.93
C PRO A 153 2.82 0.49 -17.74
N PHE A 154 3.27 1.73 -17.98
CA PHE A 154 3.66 2.65 -16.92
C PHE A 154 2.48 2.99 -15.99
N MET A 155 1.33 3.40 -16.55
CA MET A 155 0.16 3.76 -15.74
C MET A 155 -0.41 2.58 -14.96
N LEU A 156 -0.40 1.37 -15.55
CA LEU A 156 -0.84 0.15 -14.85
C LEU A 156 0.10 -0.23 -13.71
N LYS A 157 1.42 -0.11 -13.91
CA LYS A 157 2.42 -0.33 -12.85
C LYS A 157 2.24 0.69 -11.74
N PHE A 158 2.16 1.97 -12.09
CA PHE A 158 1.98 3.06 -11.13
C PHE A 158 0.70 2.90 -10.33
N SER A 159 -0.45 2.66 -10.98
CA SER A 159 -1.71 2.41 -10.27
C SER A 159 -1.65 1.15 -9.40
N GLY A 160 -0.94 0.10 -9.85
CA GLY A 160 -0.72 -1.11 -9.07
C GLY A 160 0.14 -0.86 -7.82
N THR A 161 1.19 -0.06 -7.94
CA THR A 161 2.03 0.37 -6.80
C THR A 161 1.23 1.22 -5.82
N VAL A 162 0.45 2.18 -6.30
CA VAL A 162 -0.40 3.04 -5.44
C VAL A 162 -1.49 2.22 -4.75
N PHE A 163 -2.13 1.29 -5.46
CA PHE A 163 -3.06 0.33 -4.87
C PHE A 163 -2.38 -0.53 -3.82
N PHE A 164 -1.18 -1.03 -4.10
CA PHE A 164 -0.44 -1.86 -3.16
C PHE A 164 -0.07 -1.06 -1.92
N LEU A 165 0.45 0.16 -2.07
CA LEU A 165 0.66 1.08 -0.97
C LEU A 165 -0.64 1.25 -0.19
N TRP A 166 -1.76 1.60 -0.84
CA TRP A 166 -3.03 1.74 -0.12
C TRP A 166 -3.43 0.44 0.62
N PHE A 167 -3.46 -0.70 -0.06
CA PHE A 167 -3.87 -1.97 0.53
C PHE A 167 -2.91 -2.50 1.61
N PHE A 168 -1.61 -2.24 1.51
CA PHE A 168 -0.59 -2.72 2.46
C PHE A 168 -0.18 -1.71 3.52
N TRP A 169 -0.61 -0.45 3.40
CA TRP A 169 -0.14 0.64 4.27
C TRP A 169 -1.29 1.42 4.87
N ILE A 170 -2.21 1.82 3.99
CA ILE A 170 -3.34 2.68 4.29
C ILE A 170 -4.62 1.83 4.34
N SER A 171 -4.50 0.51 4.59
CA SER A 171 -5.66 -0.36 4.77
C SER A 171 -6.33 0.13 6.03
N PHE A 172 -7.37 0.93 5.81
CA PHE A 172 -8.12 1.72 6.77
C PHE A 172 -7.33 2.92 7.32
N PRO A 173 -7.33 4.07 6.62
CA PRO A 173 -6.82 5.32 7.17
C PRO A 173 -7.65 5.87 8.35
N TRP A 174 -8.54 5.02 8.86
CA TRP A 174 -9.49 5.26 9.91
C TRP A 174 -9.24 4.36 11.12
N LEU A 175 -8.46 3.26 11.01
CA LEU A 175 -8.57 2.11 11.94
C LEU A 175 -8.11 2.37 13.39
N GLY A 176 -7.61 3.56 13.67
CA GLY A 176 -7.01 3.91 14.95
C GLY A 176 -6.44 5.32 15.03
N GLU A 177 -6.86 6.21 14.11
CA GLU A 177 -6.97 7.63 14.45
C GLU A 177 -8.39 7.98 14.90
N LEU A 178 -9.40 7.19 14.54
CA LEU A 178 -10.78 7.32 15.03
C LEU A 178 -11.17 6.25 16.07
N ILE A 179 -10.21 5.50 16.63
CA ILE A 179 -10.36 4.63 17.81
C ILE A 179 -9.28 5.01 18.83
#